data_AF-A0A538MP34-F1
#
_entry.id   AF-A0A538MP34-F1
#
_cell.length_a   1.000
_cell.length_b   1.000
_cell.length_c   1.000
_cell.angle_alpha   90.00
_cell.angle_beta   90.00
_cell.angle_gamma   90.00
#
_symmetry.space_group_name_H-M   'P 1'
#
loop_
_entity.id
_entity.type
_entity.pdbx_description
1 polymer ?
#
loop_
_entity_poly.entity_id
_entity_poly.type
_entity_poly.pdbx_seq_one_letter_code
_entity_poly.pdbx_strand_id
1 'polypeptide(L)'
;MAVARVVTFEGVNKDRMEEMDREMREGQPPEGFPAAELVVLHDPETEKSLVIIFFENEDDYRKGDEVLNAMPAGDTPGQRTSVTKYNVATRMSS
;
A
#
# COMPACT_ATOMS: atom_id res chain seq x y z
N MET A 1 -12.65 -3.23 -14.27
CA MET A 1 -12.78 -1.91 -13.61
C MET A 1 -11.62 -1.82 -12.64
N ALA A 2 -10.94 -0.68 -12.60
CA ALA A 2 -9.82 -0.51 -11.69
C ALA A 2 -10.30 -0.52 -10.23
N VAL A 3 -9.47 -1.10 -9.36
CA VAL A 3 -9.76 -1.31 -7.94
C VAL A 3 -8.67 -0.63 -7.13
N ALA A 4 -9.05 0.10 -6.09
CA ALA A 4 -8.11 0.64 -5.12
C ALA A 4 -8.18 -0.14 -3.80
N ARG A 5 -7.04 -0.59 -3.30
CA ARG A 5 -6.86 -1.08 -1.93
C ARG A 5 -6.27 0.05 -1.10
N VAL A 6 -7.00 0.50 -0.08
CA VAL A 6 -6.56 1.55 0.85
C VAL A 6 -6.31 0.92 2.20
N VAL A 7 -5.12 1.12 2.74
CA VAL A 7 -4.67 0.54 4.00
C VAL A 7 -4.29 1.66 4.95
N THR A 8 -4.77 1.59 6.19
CA THR A 8 -4.32 2.49 7.25
C THR A 8 -3.32 1.79 8.16
N PHE A 9 -2.22 2.48 8.42
CA PHE A 9 -1.23 2.11 9.42
C PHE A 9 -1.14 3.21 10.49
N GLU A 10 -0.95 2.79 11.74
CA GLU A 10 -0.67 3.67 12.88
C GLU A 10 0.69 3.33 13.50
N GLY A 11 1.27 4.28 14.24
CA GLY A 11 2.62 4.15 14.82
C GLY A 11 3.73 4.25 13.76
N VAL A 12 3.48 4.99 12.69
CA VAL A 12 4.43 5.19 11.59
C VAL A 12 5.14 6.53 11.80
N ASN A 13 6.36 6.50 12.32
CA ASN A 13 7.16 7.71 12.49
C ASN A 13 7.92 8.08 11.20
N LYS A 14 8.55 9.26 11.22
CA LYS A 14 9.29 9.80 10.06
C LYS A 14 10.48 8.92 9.66
N ASP A 15 11.25 8.42 10.62
CA ASP A 15 12.42 7.57 10.36
C ASP A 15 12.03 6.27 9.66
N ARG A 16 10.91 5.66 10.07
CA ARG A 16 10.35 4.47 9.44
C ARG A 16 9.90 4.72 8.01
N MET A 17 9.34 5.89 7.72
CA MET A 17 8.98 6.27 6.35
C MET A 17 10.21 6.46 5.46
N GLU A 18 11.28 7.07 5.98
CA GLU A 18 12.54 7.23 5.24
C GLU A 18 13.22 5.89 4.97
N GLU A 19 13.21 4.98 5.93
CA GLU A 19 13.68 3.60 5.76
C GLU A 19 12.87 2.87 4.67
N MET A 20 11.55 2.97 4.72
CA MET A 20 10.68 2.28 3.77
C MET A 20 10.79 2.85 2.35
N ASP A 21 10.95 4.17 2.17
CA ASP A 21 11.22 4.77 0.84
C ASP A 21 12.52 4.22 0.24
N ARG A 22 13.57 4.06 1.07
CA ARG A 22 14.82 3.43 0.64
C ARG A 22 14.60 1.97 0.24
N GLU A 23 13.94 1.18 1.08
CA GLU A 23 13.61 -0.23 0.80
C GLU A 23 12.79 -0.38 -0.48
N MET A 24 11.83 0.51 -0.74
CA MET A 24 10.99 0.47 -1.94
C MET A 24 11.75 0.83 -3.23
N ARG A 25 12.74 1.73 -3.14
CA ARG A 25 13.57 2.13 -4.29
C ARG A 25 14.63 1.10 -4.64
N GLU A 26 15.17 0.42 -3.63
CA GLU A 26 16.23 -0.58 -3.78
C GLU A 26 15.66 -2.00 -3.97
N GLY A 27 14.46 -2.24 -3.44
CA GLY A 27 13.79 -3.52 -3.46
C GLY A 27 13.02 -3.81 -4.74
N GLN A 28 12.50 -5.03 -4.80
CA GLN A 28 11.57 -5.45 -5.83
C GLN A 28 10.21 -5.72 -5.19
N PRO A 29 9.10 -5.59 -5.94
CA PRO A 29 7.80 -6.04 -5.48
C PRO A 29 7.87 -7.50 -5.01
N PRO A 30 7.06 -7.90 -4.01
CA PRO A 30 7.01 -9.28 -3.56
C PRO A 30 6.74 -10.26 -4.72
N GLU A 31 7.25 -11.49 -4.62
CA GLU A 31 7.03 -12.49 -5.66
C GLU A 31 5.53 -12.73 -5.90
N GLY A 32 5.13 -12.75 -7.17
CA GLY A 32 3.72 -12.90 -7.56
C GLY A 32 2.85 -11.66 -7.38
N PHE A 33 3.41 -10.55 -6.88
CA PHE A 33 2.68 -9.28 -6.81
C PHE A 33 2.42 -8.73 -8.24
N PRO A 34 1.17 -8.36 -8.57
CA PRO A 34 0.86 -7.86 -9.91
C PRO A 34 1.44 -6.47 -10.14
N ALA A 35 1.51 -6.06 -11.40
CA ALA A 35 1.80 -4.66 -11.73
C ALA A 35 0.69 -3.77 -11.16
N ALA A 36 1.06 -2.82 -10.32
CA ALA A 36 0.14 -1.91 -9.65
C ALA A 36 0.83 -0.57 -9.42
N GLU A 37 0.02 0.49 -9.33
CA GLU A 37 0.51 1.79 -8.90
C GLU A 37 0.33 1.95 -7.40
N LEU A 38 1.38 2.42 -6.72
CA LEU A 38 1.43 2.61 -5.28
C LEU A 38 1.56 4.10 -4.96
N VAL A 39 0.69 4.58 -4.07
CA VAL A 39 0.80 5.91 -3.46
C VAL A 39 0.82 5.74 -1.95
N VAL A 40 1.81 6.33 -1.29
CA VAL A 40 1.92 6.33 0.16
C VAL A 40 1.78 7.75 0.67
N LEU A 41 0.84 7.96 1.59
CA LEU A 41 0.64 9.20 2.32
C LEU A 41 1.12 8.99 3.76
N HIS A 42 1.77 9.99 4.33
CA HIS A 42 2.20 9.98 5.72
C HIS A 42 1.74 11.26 6.40
N ASP A 43 1.10 11.10 7.55
CA ASP A 43 0.77 12.17 8.48
C ASP A 43 1.74 12.08 9.68
N PRO A 44 2.77 12.94 9.73
CA PRO A 44 3.75 12.93 10.81
C PRO A 44 3.20 13.46 12.13
N GLU A 45 2.08 14.18 12.14
CA GLU A 45 1.48 14.71 13.38
C GLU A 45 0.73 13.63 14.15
N THR A 46 0.09 12.70 13.43
CA THR A 46 -0.69 11.61 14.03
C THR A 46 -0.01 10.24 13.93
N GLU A 47 1.20 10.19 13.37
CA GLU A 47 1.96 8.96 13.10
C GLU A 47 1.16 7.94 12.28
N LYS A 48 0.42 8.42 11.28
CA LYS A 48 -0.43 7.59 10.41
C LYS A 48 0.14 7.51 9.01
N SER A 49 -0.04 6.37 8.37
CA SER A 49 0.19 6.22 6.94
C SER A 49 -1.02 5.63 6.24
N LEU A 50 -1.32 6.17 5.06
CA LEU A 50 -2.26 5.57 4.13
C LEU A 50 -1.50 5.03 2.92
N VAL A 51 -1.64 3.73 2.68
CA VAL A 51 -1.09 3.09 1.49
C VAL A 51 -2.24 2.79 0.53
N ILE A 52 -2.15 3.38 -0.66
CA ILE A 52 -3.16 3.26 -1.72
C ILE A 52 -2.53 2.50 -2.88
N ILE A 53 -3.16 1.39 -3.26
CA ILE A 53 -2.69 0.53 -4.33
C ILE A 53 -3.77 0.45 -5.39
N PHE A 54 -3.44 0.82 -6.62
CA PHE A 54 -4.35 0.77 -7.75
C PHE A 54 -4.05 -0.46 -8.60
N PHE A 55 -5.04 -1.32 -8.75
CA PHE A 55 -5.04 -2.49 -9.61
C PHE A 55 -5.92 -2.23 -10.83
N GLU A 56 -5.52 -2.73 -12.00
CA GLU A 56 -6.27 -2.55 -13.25
C GLU A 56 -7.60 -3.32 -13.26
N ASN A 57 -7.67 -4.43 -12.52
CA ASN A 57 -8.83 -5.31 -12.47
C ASN A 57 -8.92 -6.10 -11.15
N GLU A 58 -10.02 -6.85 -11.01
CA GLU A 58 -10.31 -7.69 -9.85
C GLU A 58 -9.33 -8.84 -9.64
N ASP A 59 -8.79 -9.43 -10.70
CA ASP A 59 -7.87 -10.56 -10.58
C ASP A 59 -6.52 -10.11 -10.02
N ASP A 60 -6.04 -8.95 -10.45
CA ASP A 60 -4.85 -8.32 -9.89
C ASP A 60 -5.09 -7.92 -8.43
N TYR A 61 -6.25 -7.33 -8.11
CA TYR A 61 -6.61 -7.04 -6.72
C TYR A 61 -6.56 -8.30 -5.85
N ARG A 62 -7.15 -9.43 -6.29
CA ARG A 62 -7.16 -10.67 -5.52
C ARG A 62 -5.75 -11.19 -5.24
N LYS A 63 -4.90 -11.26 -6.27
CA LYS A 63 -3.50 -11.70 -6.12
C LYS A 63 -2.72 -10.77 -5.21
N GLY A 64 -2.84 -9.46 -5.41
CA GLY A 64 -2.16 -8.46 -4.60
C GLY A 64 -2.62 -8.49 -3.14
N ASP A 65 -3.92 -8.65 -2.89
CA ASP A 65 -4.47 -8.73 -1.53
C ASP A 65 -3.99 -9.99 -0.79
N GLU A 66 -3.95 -11.14 -1.46
CA GLU A 66 -3.39 -12.39 -0.90
C GLU A 66 -1.92 -12.21 -0.49
N VAL A 67 -1.08 -11.68 -1.38
CA VAL A 67 0.35 -11.43 -1.11
C VAL A 67 0.53 -10.44 0.05
N LEU A 68 -0.20 -9.33 0.06
CA LEU A 68 -0.05 -8.28 1.09
C LEU A 68 -0.66 -8.67 2.45
N ASN A 69 -1.64 -9.57 2.48
CA ASN A 69 -2.18 -10.13 3.72
C ASN A 69 -1.26 -11.20 4.32
N ALA A 70 -0.45 -11.86 3.49
CA ALA A 70 0.57 -12.80 3.96
C ALA A 70 1.82 -12.11 4.52
N MET A 71 2.01 -10.81 4.27
CA MET A 71 3.17 -10.06 4.79
C MET A 71 3.18 -10.02 6.32
N PRO A 72 4.30 -10.40 6.96
CA PRO A 72 4.52 -10.22 8.40
C PRO A 72 4.33 -8.77 8.85
N ALA A 73 3.86 -8.57 10.08
CA ALA A 73 3.67 -7.21 10.62
C ALA A 73 4.97 -6.39 10.63
N GLY A 74 6.12 -7.04 10.87
CA GLY A 74 7.44 -6.39 10.83
C GLY A 74 7.84 -5.86 9.45
N ASP A 75 7.24 -6.39 8.38
CA ASP A 75 7.54 -5.99 6.99
C ASP A 75 6.57 -4.90 6.49
N THR A 76 5.71 -4.40 7.39
CA THR A 76 4.81 -3.28 7.10
C THR A 76 5.30 -1.99 7.76
N PRO A 77 4.89 -0.80 7.25
CA PRO A 77 5.33 0.48 7.82
C PRO A 77 4.98 0.67 9.30
N GLY A 78 3.92 0.01 9.80
CA GLY A 78 3.48 0.11 11.20
C GLY A 78 2.34 -0.84 11.50
N GLN A 79 1.54 -0.54 12.52
CA GLN A 79 0.40 -1.38 12.87
C GLN A 79 -0.74 -1.18 11.86
N ARG A 80 -1.07 -2.22 11.10
CA ARG A 80 -2.20 -2.20 10.17
C ARG A 80 -3.52 -2.14 10.96
N THR A 81 -4.29 -1.07 10.77
CA THR A 81 -5.57 -0.85 11.48
C THR A 81 -6.78 -1.00 10.58
N SER A 82 -6.63 -0.84 9.27
CA SER A 82 -7.72 -1.08 8.32
C SER A 82 -7.23 -1.50 6.94
N VAL A 83 -8.07 -2.25 6.22
CA VAL A 83 -7.92 -2.56 4.79
C VAL A 83 -9.29 -2.37 4.15
N THR A 84 -9.39 -1.49 3.16
CA THR A 84 -10.66 -1.21 2.47
C THR A 84 -10.49 -1.26 0.97
N LYS A 85 -11.44 -1.90 0.30
CA LYS A 85 -11.52 -2.00 -1.15
C LYS A 85 -12.46 -0.93 -1.71
N TYR A 86 -12.04 -0.28 -2.78
CA TYR A 86 -12.86 0.69 -3.51
C TYR A 86 -12.84 0.41 -5.01
N ASN A 87 -13.97 0.66 -5.66
CA ASN A 87 -14.01 0.79 -7.12
C ASN A 87 -13.48 2.17 -7.50
N VAL A 88 -12.52 2.23 -8.41
CA VAL A 88 -11.98 3.50 -8.89
C VAL A 88 -12.97 4.08 -9.90
N ALA A 89 -13.76 5.07 -9.45
CA ALA A 89 -14.76 5.71 -10.30
C ALA A 89 -14.13 6.60 -11.39
N THR A 90 -13.10 7.36 -11.01
CA THR A 90 -12.35 8.26 -11.91
C THR A 90 -10.90 8.34 -11.45
N ARG A 91 -9.98 8.34 -12.40
CA ARG A 91 -8.55 8.62 -12.21
C ARG A 91 -8.06 9.44 -13.40
N MET A 92 -7.39 10.55 -13.15
CA MET A 92 -6.98 11.47 -14.20
C MET A 92 -5.56 11.97 -13.94
N SER A 93 -4.75 12.01 -14.99
CA SER A 93 -3.46 12.70 -15.04
C SER A 93 -3.63 13.91 -15.94
N SER A 94 -3.19 15.10 -15.51
CA SER A 94 -3.27 16.35 -16.27
C SER A 94 -2.02 16.61 -17.06
#